data_AF-A0A2W5EQG4-F1
#
_entry.id   AF-A0A2W5EQG4-F1
#
_cell.length_a   1.000
_cell.length_b   1.000
_cell.length_c   1.000
_cell.angle_alpha   90.00
_cell.angle_beta   90.00
_cell.angle_gamma   90.00
#
_symmetry.space_group_name_H-M   'P 1'
#
loop_
_entity.id
_entity.type
_entity.pdbx_description
1 polymer ?
#
loop_
_entity_poly.entity_id
_entity_poly.type
_entity_poly.pdbx_seq_one_letter_code
_entity_poly.pdbx_strand_id
1 'polypeptide(L)'
;MCITDIYAQKKDSTLVGTLEGSIRDSVYNFDLQSATLAIYRVSDSSLIIFSLADNYGAFNMQKLPLDTLLRLTASYVGYKNKDIFIRISKDTKKYVVPTINMERSNNDSMDEVVVKSTAPIQMNGDTLEFNADAFHLDKNAVVEDLLKKIPNVTVWGDGSITVNGKEIKSLKVDGKPFMGGNNKLALQNIAKGAVDKIQVYQVAKNESNQMDSTAEINIKLKANMKTSSFGKIGFGIGTDSRYTADGNFIITSGKTQIGFSASTNNVNETSEDTEAQLRNGTFKGVNASPEYQPDFSRAGTNKFAAGGIMLQHDFVDNPTWNNSGSLNADYFLKSNNQTVDNRTNTLSLLGDNRSQTTLANFSTYSTDLSNKLSAKY
;
A
#
# COMPACT_ATOMS: atom_id res chain seq x y z
N MET A 1 41.44 -10.73 -10.23
CA MET A 1 40.87 -11.46 -9.06
C MET A 1 40.09 -10.45 -8.23
N CYS A 2 38.77 -10.36 -8.41
CA CYS A 2 37.90 -9.63 -7.48
C CYS A 2 37.39 -10.63 -6.46
N ILE A 3 37.71 -10.41 -5.19
CA ILE A 3 37.21 -11.20 -4.07
C ILE A 3 35.84 -10.62 -3.73
N THR A 4 34.77 -11.34 -4.07
CA THR A 4 33.42 -11.04 -3.60
C THR A 4 33.21 -11.78 -2.29
N ASP A 5 33.26 -11.05 -1.18
CA ASP A 5 32.83 -11.57 0.11
C ASP A 5 31.32 -11.76 0.11
N ILE A 6 30.89 -13.02 0.07
CA ILE A 6 29.50 -13.43 0.26
C ILE A 6 29.23 -13.39 1.76
N TYR A 7 28.59 -12.31 2.23
CA TYR A 7 27.96 -12.32 3.55
C TYR A 7 26.68 -13.16 3.47
N ALA A 8 26.76 -14.40 3.93
CA ALA A 8 25.59 -15.23 4.16
C ALA A 8 24.64 -14.54 5.16
N GLN A 9 23.37 -14.35 4.79
CA GLN A 9 22.34 -13.95 5.74
C GLN A 9 22.25 -15.03 6.83
N LYS A 10 22.53 -14.63 8.07
CA LYS A 10 22.30 -15.46 9.24
C LYS A 10 20.80 -15.73 9.30
N LYS A 11 20.39 -16.97 9.06
CA LYS A 11 19.00 -17.44 9.24
C LYS A 11 18.62 -17.16 10.69
N ASP A 12 17.82 -16.12 10.93
CA ASP A 12 17.33 -15.79 12.25
C ASP A 12 16.58 -17.03 12.78
N SER A 13 17.04 -17.49 13.95
CA SER A 13 16.62 -18.77 14.51
C SER A 13 15.11 -18.77 14.74
N THR A 14 14.46 -19.88 14.36
CA THR A 14 13.02 -20.17 14.47
C THR A 14 12.51 -20.30 15.92
N LEU A 15 13.22 -19.70 16.87
CA LEU A 15 12.89 -19.73 18.28
C LEU A 15 12.24 -18.40 18.64
N VAL A 16 10.93 -18.45 18.80
CA VAL A 16 10.09 -17.29 19.10
C VAL A 16 9.64 -17.32 20.56
N GLY A 17 9.76 -16.18 21.23
CA GLY A 17 9.27 -15.96 22.59
C GLY A 17 7.83 -15.49 22.62
N THR A 18 7.16 -15.71 23.76
CA THR A 18 5.84 -15.15 24.08
C THR A 18 5.90 -14.26 25.31
N LEU A 19 5.09 -13.20 25.30
CA LEU A 19 4.91 -12.25 26.37
C LEU A 19 3.44 -12.17 26.74
N GLU A 20 3.12 -12.37 28.01
CA GLU A 20 1.76 -12.29 28.54
C GLU A 20 1.72 -11.34 29.75
N GLY A 21 0.59 -10.68 29.96
CA GLY A 21 0.38 -9.84 31.13
C GLY A 21 -0.98 -9.17 31.12
N SER A 22 -1.20 -8.27 32.07
CA SER A 22 -2.39 -7.42 32.13
C SER A 22 -2.06 -5.97 32.44
N ILE A 23 -2.94 -5.06 32.07
CA ILE A 23 -2.79 -3.61 32.22
C ILE A 23 -4.01 -3.00 32.90
N ARG A 24 -3.76 -2.17 33.93
CA ARG A 24 -4.80 -1.61 34.81
C ARG A 24 -4.50 -0.18 35.20
N ASP A 25 -5.54 0.58 35.58
CA ASP A 25 -5.42 1.88 36.23
C ASP A 25 -4.81 1.71 37.63
N SER A 26 -3.80 2.53 37.96
CA SER A 26 -3.05 2.41 39.21
C SER A 26 -3.82 2.81 40.47
N VAL A 27 -4.91 3.57 40.35
CA VAL A 27 -5.68 4.15 41.47
C VAL A 27 -7.00 3.41 41.69
N TYR A 28 -7.78 3.26 40.62
CA TYR A 28 -9.12 2.70 40.63
C TYR A 28 -9.15 1.22 40.22
N ASN A 29 -8.01 0.65 39.81
CA ASN A 29 -7.85 -0.77 39.45
C ASN A 29 -8.81 -1.23 38.33
N PHE A 30 -9.19 -0.30 37.44
CA PHE A 30 -9.96 -0.63 36.25
C PHE A 30 -9.09 -1.32 35.22
N ASP A 31 -9.64 -2.35 34.56
CA ASP A 31 -8.99 -2.98 33.41
C ASP A 31 -8.96 -1.99 32.25
N LEU A 32 -7.76 -1.72 31.72
CA LEU A 32 -7.58 -0.77 30.62
C LEU A 32 -7.74 -1.49 29.29
N GLN A 33 -9.00 -1.68 28.89
CA GLN A 33 -9.37 -2.23 27.59
C GLN A 33 -8.81 -1.37 26.46
N SER A 34 -8.33 -2.01 25.39
CA SER A 34 -7.78 -1.35 24.21
C SER A 34 -6.55 -0.48 24.48
N ALA A 35 -5.87 -0.67 25.62
CA ALA A 35 -4.55 -0.11 25.81
C ALA A 35 -3.57 -0.66 24.78
N THR A 36 -2.73 0.21 24.22
CA THR A 36 -1.72 -0.17 23.23
C THR A 36 -0.46 -0.61 23.95
N LEU A 37 0.03 -1.81 23.61
CA LEU A 37 1.29 -2.36 24.09
C LEU A 37 2.22 -2.56 22.90
N ALA A 38 3.26 -1.75 22.79
CA ALA A 38 4.23 -1.80 21.70
C ALA A 38 5.60 -2.26 22.20
N ILE A 39 6.21 -3.22 21.51
CA ILE A 39 7.54 -3.74 21.83
C ILE A 39 8.55 -3.25 20.80
N TYR A 40 9.59 -2.59 21.29
CA TYR A 40 10.72 -2.12 20.51
C TYR A 40 11.97 -2.91 20.82
N ARG A 41 12.83 -3.04 19.81
CA ARG A 41 14.22 -3.45 20.03
C ARG A 41 15.00 -2.27 20.60
N VAL A 42 15.71 -2.47 21.72
CA VAL A 42 16.44 -1.37 22.38
C VAL A 42 17.62 -0.87 21.53
N SER A 43 18.25 -1.72 20.72
CA SER A 43 19.45 -1.37 19.96
C SER A 43 19.23 -0.32 18.88
N ASP A 44 18.06 -0.31 18.23
CA ASP A 44 17.76 0.55 17.08
C ASP A 44 16.41 1.27 17.21
N SER A 45 15.70 1.09 18.33
CA SER A 45 14.34 1.61 18.57
C SER A 45 13.32 1.17 17.51
N SER A 46 13.57 0.09 16.77
CA SER A 46 12.62 -0.45 15.79
C SER A 46 11.45 -1.14 16.49
N LEU A 47 10.23 -0.91 15.98
CA LEU A 47 9.02 -1.61 16.43
C LEU A 47 9.06 -3.06 15.94
N ILE A 48 8.92 -4.02 16.87
CA ILE A 48 8.86 -5.45 16.58
C ILE A 48 7.41 -5.90 16.41
N ILE A 49 6.59 -5.62 17.41
CA ILE A 49 5.17 -6.00 17.45
C ILE A 49 4.44 -5.07 18.41
N PHE A 50 3.13 -4.98 18.27
CA PHE A 50 2.26 -4.48 19.32
C PHE A 50 1.02 -5.35 19.45
N SER A 51 0.30 -5.18 20.54
CA SER A 51 -1.05 -5.71 20.74
C SER A 51 -1.91 -4.66 21.41
N LEU A 52 -3.22 -4.76 21.23
CA LEU A 52 -4.19 -4.11 22.10
C LEU A 52 -4.51 -5.05 23.26
N ALA A 53 -4.76 -4.48 24.44
CA ALA A 53 -5.31 -5.22 25.56
C ALA A 53 -6.79 -5.57 25.31
N ASP A 54 -7.21 -6.75 25.74
CA ASP A 54 -8.59 -7.22 25.62
C ASP A 54 -9.54 -6.54 26.62
N ASN A 55 -10.79 -7.01 26.68
CA ASN A 55 -11.83 -6.46 27.56
C ASN A 55 -11.52 -6.59 29.07
N TYR A 56 -10.54 -7.42 29.43
CA TYR A 56 -10.07 -7.63 30.80
C TYR A 56 -8.68 -7.03 31.01
N GLY A 57 -8.22 -6.18 30.09
CA GLY A 57 -6.89 -5.58 30.14
C GLY A 57 -5.77 -6.61 29.93
N ALA A 58 -6.05 -7.84 29.47
CA ALA A 58 -5.03 -8.85 29.24
C ALA A 58 -4.44 -8.72 27.83
N PHE A 59 -3.17 -9.10 27.68
CA PHE A 59 -2.49 -9.11 26.38
C PHE A 59 -1.61 -10.34 26.22
N ASN A 60 -1.46 -10.79 24.97
CA ASN A 60 -0.57 -11.87 24.58
C ASN A 60 0.15 -11.48 23.28
N MET A 61 1.48 -11.37 23.33
CA MET A 61 2.31 -11.06 22.18
C MET A 61 3.25 -12.22 21.90
N GLN A 62 3.23 -12.71 20.66
CA GLN A 62 4.02 -13.85 20.20
C GLN A 62 5.09 -13.41 19.21
N LYS A 63 5.95 -14.34 18.78
CA LYS A 63 6.98 -14.09 17.75
C LYS A 63 8.06 -13.08 18.18
N LEU A 64 8.38 -13.05 19.47
CA LEU A 64 9.39 -12.15 20.01
C LEU A 64 10.81 -12.73 19.91
N PRO A 65 11.84 -11.91 19.65
CA PRO A 65 13.21 -12.37 19.64
C PRO A 65 13.65 -12.77 21.05
N LEU A 66 14.29 -13.94 21.16
CA LEU A 66 14.85 -14.44 22.42
C LEU A 66 16.20 -13.79 22.70
N ASP A 67 16.54 -13.70 23.98
CA ASP A 67 17.84 -13.24 24.48
C ASP A 67 18.24 -11.82 24.01
N THR A 68 17.25 -11.06 23.55
CA THR A 68 17.39 -9.68 23.09
C THR A 68 16.75 -8.76 24.12
N LEU A 69 17.37 -7.62 24.41
CA LEU A 69 16.78 -6.61 25.28
C LEU A 69 15.68 -5.86 24.53
N LEU A 70 14.47 -5.91 25.07
CA LEU A 70 13.27 -5.32 24.48
C LEU A 70 12.69 -4.25 25.41
N ARG A 71 12.13 -3.20 24.82
CA ARG A 71 11.36 -2.18 25.55
C ARG A 71 9.88 -2.35 25.22
N LEU A 72 9.09 -2.74 26.20
CA LEU A 72 7.63 -2.72 26.16
C LEU A 72 7.14 -1.33 26.59
N THR A 73 6.50 -0.61 25.69
CA THR A 73 5.82 0.66 25.99
C THR A 73 4.32 0.42 26.03
N ALA A 74 3.71 0.66 27.17
CA ALA A 74 2.26 0.70 27.33
C ALA A 74 1.75 2.15 27.24
N SER A 75 0.71 2.37 26.45
CA SER A 75 0.09 3.68 26.25
C SER A 75 -1.43 3.59 26.20
N TYR A 76 -2.11 4.54 26.84
CA TYR A 76 -3.57 4.65 26.84
C TYR A 76 -3.98 6.11 27.00
N VAL A 77 -5.10 6.51 26.39
CA VAL A 77 -5.54 7.92 26.37
C VAL A 77 -5.82 8.42 27.78
N GLY A 78 -5.23 9.57 28.13
CA GLY A 78 -5.37 10.16 29.46
C GLY A 78 -4.45 9.55 30.53
N TYR A 79 -3.48 8.71 30.13
CA TYR A 79 -2.50 8.10 31.03
C TYR A 79 -1.08 8.39 30.56
N LYS A 80 -0.13 8.34 31.48
CA LYS A 80 1.30 8.43 31.17
C LYS A 80 1.77 7.13 30.54
N ASN A 81 2.60 7.23 29.49
CA ASN A 81 3.24 6.05 28.91
C ASN A 81 4.14 5.36 29.94
N LYS A 82 4.10 4.03 29.97
CA LYS A 82 4.92 3.23 30.88
C LYS A 82 5.84 2.31 30.09
N ASP A 83 7.14 2.50 30.29
CA ASP A 83 8.18 1.68 29.67
C ASP A 83 8.66 0.58 30.64
N ILE A 84 8.76 -0.64 30.13
CA ILE A 84 9.25 -1.82 30.84
C ILE A 84 10.30 -2.50 29.98
N PHE A 85 11.48 -2.73 30.53
CA PHE A 85 12.54 -3.46 29.85
C PHE A 85 12.44 -4.95 30.16
N ILE A 86 12.43 -5.78 29.13
CA ILE A 86 12.28 -7.23 29.25
C ILE A 86 13.34 -7.95 28.41
N ARG A 87 13.71 -9.16 28.84
CA ARG A 87 14.55 -10.08 28.08
C ARG A 87 13.97 -11.48 28.22
N ILE A 88 13.56 -12.09 27.11
CA ILE A 88 12.96 -13.43 27.13
C ILE A 88 14.07 -14.46 27.05
N SER A 89 14.16 -15.35 28.04
CA SER A 89 15.18 -16.42 28.06
C SER A 89 14.92 -17.44 26.96
N LYS A 90 16.01 -18.00 26.39
CA LYS A 90 15.95 -19.11 25.43
C LYS A 90 15.40 -20.39 26.05
N ASP A 91 15.52 -20.55 27.37
CA ASP A 91 15.13 -21.76 28.09
C ASP A 91 13.62 -21.79 28.36
N THR A 92 13.07 -20.68 28.83
CA THR A 92 11.64 -20.60 29.20
C THR A 92 10.75 -20.22 28.01
N LYS A 93 11.26 -19.44 27.04
CA LYS A 93 10.56 -18.93 25.84
C LYS A 93 9.25 -18.17 26.12
N LYS A 94 8.89 -18.00 27.39
CA LYS A 94 7.70 -17.31 27.87
C LYS A 94 8.13 -16.39 29.00
N TYR A 95 7.63 -15.16 28.94
CA TYR A 95 7.78 -14.18 30.00
C TYR A 95 6.40 -13.66 30.39
N VAL A 96 6.07 -13.71 31.69
CA VAL A 96 4.83 -13.15 32.22
C VAL A 96 5.17 -11.84 32.91
N VAL A 97 4.69 -10.73 32.35
CA VAL A 97 4.86 -9.40 32.91
C VAL A 97 3.92 -9.27 34.11
N PRO A 98 4.40 -8.80 35.27
CA PRO A 98 3.51 -8.38 36.35
C PRO A 98 2.52 -7.32 35.86
N THR A 99 1.34 -7.22 36.50
CA THR A 99 0.31 -6.26 36.12
C THR A 99 0.89 -4.85 35.94
N ILE A 100 0.69 -4.29 34.75
CA ILE A 100 1.17 -2.97 34.38
C ILE A 100 0.16 -1.95 34.91
N ASN A 101 0.50 -1.33 36.05
CA ASN A 101 -0.30 -0.25 36.60
C ASN A 101 0.04 1.06 35.88
N MET A 102 -0.92 1.65 35.17
CA MET A 102 -0.81 2.90 34.43
C MET A 102 -1.30 4.06 35.29
N GLU A 103 -0.51 5.13 35.35
CA GLU A 103 -0.87 6.35 36.08
C GLU A 103 -1.61 7.31 35.15
N ARG A 104 -2.69 7.93 35.64
CA ARG A 104 -3.40 8.98 34.90
C ARG A 104 -2.48 10.18 34.66
N SER A 105 -2.59 10.76 33.48
CA SER A 105 -1.93 12.00 33.14
C SER A 105 -2.71 13.15 33.78
N ASN A 106 -2.14 13.80 34.79
CA ASN A 106 -2.69 15.04 35.32
C ASN A 106 -2.44 16.14 34.28
N ASN A 107 -3.48 16.82 33.82
CA ASN A 107 -3.43 17.86 32.79
C ASN A 107 -2.67 19.15 33.21
N ASP A 108 -2.01 19.17 34.37
CA ASP A 108 -1.40 20.40 34.93
C ASP A 108 0.13 20.47 34.83
N SER A 109 0.78 19.50 34.18
CA SER A 109 2.24 19.57 34.02
C SER A 109 2.64 18.98 32.67
N MET A 110 2.64 19.83 31.64
CA MET A 110 3.49 19.66 30.47
C MET A 110 4.95 19.84 30.91
N ASP A 111 5.46 18.90 31.70
CA ASP A 111 6.89 18.66 31.63
C ASP A 111 7.15 18.15 30.23
N GLU A 112 7.99 18.89 29.53
CA GLU A 112 8.54 18.60 28.22
C GLU A 112 9.30 17.28 28.29
N VAL A 113 8.58 16.17 28.40
CA VAL A 113 9.10 14.89 27.96
C VAL A 113 9.18 15.06 26.47
N VAL A 114 10.39 15.33 26.00
CA VAL A 114 10.81 15.16 24.61
C VAL A 114 10.54 13.69 24.27
N VAL A 115 9.29 13.36 23.95
CA VAL A 115 8.89 12.06 23.44
C VAL A 115 9.41 12.03 22.01
N LYS A 116 10.70 11.67 21.88
CA LYS A 116 11.39 11.42 20.59
C LYS A 116 10.76 10.28 19.78
N SER A 117 9.66 9.69 20.24
CA SER A 117 9.01 8.54 19.65
C SER A 117 7.50 8.66 19.83
N THR A 118 6.82 9.32 18.90
CA THR A 118 5.34 9.29 18.83
C THR A 118 4.89 7.83 18.88
N ALA A 119 3.93 7.50 19.74
CA ALA A 119 3.44 6.13 19.85
C ALA A 119 2.97 5.67 18.45
N PRO A 120 3.44 4.50 17.97
CA PRO A 120 3.10 3.98 16.65
C PRO A 120 1.61 3.82 16.47
N ILE A 121 0.88 3.59 17.56
CA ILE A 121 -0.56 3.40 17.56
C ILE A 121 -1.19 4.08 18.75
N GLN A 122 -2.31 4.74 18.50
CA GLN A 122 -3.12 5.38 19.51
C GLN A 122 -4.59 5.07 19.21
N MET A 123 -5.35 4.68 20.24
CA MET A 123 -6.80 4.63 20.14
C MET A 123 -7.33 6.04 20.43
N ASN A 124 -8.12 6.63 19.53
CA ASN A 124 -8.75 7.93 19.72
C ASN A 124 -10.26 7.79 19.58
N GLY A 125 -10.96 7.66 20.73
CA GLY A 125 -12.36 7.25 20.76
C GLY A 125 -12.53 5.86 20.12
N ASP A 126 -13.31 5.79 19.05
CA ASP A 126 -13.56 4.57 18.28
C ASP A 126 -12.62 4.40 17.06
N THR A 127 -11.60 5.25 16.94
CA THR A 127 -10.66 5.25 15.82
C THR A 127 -9.28 4.76 16.24
N LEU A 128 -8.79 3.73 15.56
CA LEU A 128 -7.40 3.27 15.68
C LEU A 128 -6.52 4.12 14.76
N GLU A 129 -5.64 4.91 15.34
CA GLU A 129 -4.67 5.73 14.61
C GLU A 129 -3.30 5.06 14.61
N PHE A 130 -2.71 4.89 13.42
CA PHE A 130 -1.36 4.39 13.21
C PHE A 130 -0.48 5.53 12.74
N ASN A 131 0.56 5.87 13.50
CA ASN A 131 1.52 6.89 13.12
C ASN A 131 2.47 6.35 12.03
N ALA A 132 2.51 7.00 10.88
CA ALA A 132 3.33 6.56 9.75
C ALA A 132 4.84 6.71 10.03
N ASP A 133 5.25 7.72 10.79
CA ASP A 133 6.65 8.00 11.10
C ASP A 133 7.26 6.96 12.05
N ALA A 134 6.44 6.22 12.81
CA ALA A 134 6.90 5.12 13.65
C ALA A 134 7.38 3.87 12.86
N PHE A 135 6.99 3.75 11.59
CA PHE A 135 7.39 2.64 10.72
C PHE A 135 8.56 3.06 9.82
N HIS A 136 9.69 2.40 9.98
CA HIS A 136 10.85 2.58 9.13
C HIS A 136 10.68 1.76 7.84
N LEU A 137 10.62 2.47 6.71
CA LEU A 137 10.46 1.92 5.37
C LEU A 137 11.43 2.63 4.42
N ASP A 138 11.65 2.03 3.26
CA ASP A 138 12.47 2.63 2.21
C ASP A 138 11.95 4.00 1.79
N LYS A 139 12.83 4.87 1.29
CA LYS A 139 12.47 6.22 0.83
C LYS A 139 11.41 6.20 -0.30
N ASN A 140 11.37 5.11 -1.07
CA ASN A 140 10.45 4.92 -2.18
C ASN A 140 9.18 4.16 -1.76
N ALA A 141 8.99 3.90 -0.46
CA ALA A 141 7.83 3.18 0.03
C ALA A 141 6.54 3.98 -0.15
N VAL A 142 5.46 3.27 -0.45
CA VAL A 142 4.11 3.84 -0.62
C VAL A 142 3.20 3.39 0.51
N VAL A 143 1.97 3.91 0.56
CA VAL A 143 0.98 3.54 1.58
C VAL A 143 0.78 2.02 1.65
N GLU A 144 0.77 1.32 0.53
CA GLU A 144 0.67 -0.14 0.50
C GLU A 144 1.75 -0.83 1.36
N ASP A 145 3.00 -0.36 1.26
CA ASP A 145 4.13 -0.91 2.02
C ASP A 145 4.00 -0.58 3.51
N LEU A 146 3.44 0.60 3.83
CA LEU A 146 3.12 1.00 5.20
C LEU A 146 2.06 0.10 5.81
N LEU A 147 0.94 -0.12 5.13
CA LEU A 147 -0.13 -1.00 5.60
C LEU A 147 0.36 -2.44 5.81
N LYS A 148 1.21 -2.96 4.91
CA LYS A 148 1.81 -4.30 5.05
C LYS A 148 2.71 -4.45 6.28
N LYS A 149 3.21 -3.35 6.85
CA LYS A 149 3.96 -3.35 8.12
C LYS A 149 3.08 -3.25 9.35
N ILE A 150 1.80 -2.92 9.19
CA ILE A 150 0.86 -2.89 10.30
C ILE A 150 0.43 -4.34 10.63
N PRO A 151 0.70 -4.85 11.83
CA PRO A 151 0.17 -6.09 12.36
C PRO A 151 -1.35 -6.18 12.20
N ASN A 152 -1.81 -7.38 11.87
CA ASN A 152 -3.22 -7.70 11.62
C ASN A 152 -3.87 -6.92 10.48
N VAL A 153 -3.09 -6.17 9.69
CA VAL A 153 -3.51 -5.60 8.41
C VAL A 153 -2.96 -6.50 7.31
N THR A 154 -3.84 -6.95 6.42
CA THR A 154 -3.43 -7.68 5.21
C THR A 154 -3.89 -6.88 4.01
N VAL A 155 -2.95 -6.55 3.13
CA VAL A 155 -3.25 -5.99 1.80
C VAL A 155 -3.13 -7.14 0.80
N TRP A 156 -4.25 -7.49 0.20
CA TRP A 156 -4.33 -8.58 -0.76
C TRP A 156 -3.87 -8.13 -2.15
N GLY A 157 -3.55 -9.09 -3.02
CA GLY A 157 -3.04 -8.79 -4.36
C GLY A 157 -4.05 -8.08 -5.26
N ASP A 158 -5.34 -8.21 -4.97
CA ASP A 158 -6.42 -7.49 -5.63
C ASP A 158 -6.62 -6.07 -5.08
N GLY A 159 -5.80 -5.61 -4.14
CA GLY A 159 -5.90 -4.29 -3.50
C GLY A 159 -6.97 -4.20 -2.40
N SER A 160 -7.67 -5.30 -2.09
CA SER A 160 -8.54 -5.35 -0.91
C SER A 160 -7.69 -5.30 0.37
N ILE A 161 -8.27 -4.77 1.43
CA ILE A 161 -7.59 -4.62 2.73
C ILE A 161 -8.45 -5.31 3.77
N THR A 162 -7.84 -6.16 4.60
CA THR A 162 -8.48 -6.69 5.79
C THR A 162 -7.74 -6.25 7.04
N VAL A 163 -8.49 -5.84 8.07
CA VAL A 163 -7.95 -5.46 9.38
C VAL A 163 -8.62 -6.35 10.43
N ASN A 164 -7.82 -7.08 11.21
CA ASN A 164 -8.31 -8.07 12.18
C ASN A 164 -9.31 -9.08 11.56
N GLY A 165 -9.08 -9.46 10.30
CA GLY A 165 -9.95 -10.39 9.56
C GLY A 165 -11.25 -9.79 9.01
N LYS A 166 -11.54 -8.50 9.24
CA LYS A 166 -12.68 -7.79 8.64
C LYS A 166 -12.25 -7.02 7.39
N GLU A 167 -13.03 -7.12 6.32
CA GLU A 167 -12.80 -6.38 5.09
C GLU A 167 -13.09 -4.89 5.25
N ILE A 168 -12.18 -4.06 4.72
CA ILE A 168 -12.34 -2.61 4.62
C ILE A 168 -13.06 -2.26 3.34
N LYS A 169 -14.21 -1.58 3.45
CA LYS A 169 -15.04 -1.27 2.28
C LYS A 169 -14.60 -0.02 1.52
N SER A 170 -13.99 0.94 2.21
CA SER A 170 -13.61 2.21 1.61
C SER A 170 -12.31 2.71 2.18
N LEU A 171 -11.48 3.27 1.31
CA LEU A 171 -10.27 3.99 1.66
C LEU A 171 -10.39 5.44 1.19
N LYS A 172 -10.15 6.36 2.12
CA LYS A 172 -10.21 7.80 1.92
C LYS A 172 -8.83 8.41 2.15
N VAL A 173 -8.61 9.58 1.54
CA VAL A 173 -7.42 10.41 1.75
C VAL A 173 -7.92 11.77 2.24
N ASP A 174 -7.52 12.16 3.45
CA ASP A 174 -8.03 13.35 4.14
C ASP A 174 -9.57 13.44 4.18
N GLY A 175 -10.23 12.29 4.35
CA GLY A 175 -11.68 12.17 4.44
C GLY A 175 -12.40 12.14 3.09
N LYS A 176 -11.68 12.20 1.96
CA LYS A 176 -12.25 12.24 0.60
C LYS A 176 -11.88 11.00 -0.22
N PRO A 177 -12.72 10.59 -1.19
CA PRO A 177 -12.33 9.60 -2.18
C PRO A 177 -11.11 10.07 -2.98
N PHE A 178 -10.16 9.17 -3.23
CA PHE A 178 -9.00 9.45 -4.06
C PHE A 178 -9.23 8.92 -5.47
N MET A 179 -9.08 9.80 -6.47
CA MET A 179 -9.19 9.50 -7.90
C MET A 179 -10.32 8.52 -8.26
N GLY A 180 -11.58 8.95 -8.11
CA GLY A 180 -12.76 8.14 -8.45
C GLY A 180 -13.11 7.05 -7.43
N GLY A 181 -12.39 6.99 -6.29
CA GLY A 181 -12.66 6.06 -5.20
C GLY A 181 -12.01 4.69 -5.36
N ASN A 182 -11.02 4.55 -6.25
CA ASN A 182 -10.25 3.32 -6.35
C ASN A 182 -9.14 3.28 -5.29
N ASN A 183 -9.29 2.39 -4.31
CA ASN A 183 -8.32 2.20 -3.23
C ASN A 183 -6.90 1.97 -3.75
N LYS A 184 -6.72 1.23 -4.86
CA LYS A 184 -5.39 0.90 -5.41
C LYS A 184 -4.59 2.14 -5.78
N LEU A 185 -5.24 3.17 -6.33
CA LEU A 185 -4.57 4.40 -6.75
C LEU A 185 -3.92 5.11 -5.56
N ALA A 186 -4.63 5.18 -4.43
CA ALA A 186 -4.09 5.76 -3.21
C ALA A 186 -2.96 4.89 -2.63
N LEU A 187 -3.17 3.58 -2.56
CA LEU A 187 -2.20 2.63 -2.01
C LEU A 187 -0.86 2.66 -2.74
N GLN A 188 -0.90 2.73 -4.07
CA GLN A 188 0.27 2.57 -4.92
C GLN A 188 0.97 3.88 -5.27
N ASN A 189 0.32 5.04 -5.16
CA ASN A 189 0.90 6.32 -5.60
C ASN A 189 1.22 7.28 -4.45
N ILE A 190 0.56 7.18 -3.30
CA ILE A 190 0.87 8.06 -2.18
C ILE A 190 2.13 7.56 -1.48
N ALA A 191 3.17 8.38 -1.49
CA ALA A 191 4.43 8.07 -0.82
C ALA A 191 4.23 8.06 0.70
N LYS A 192 4.90 7.11 1.39
CA LYS A 192 4.89 6.99 2.85
C LYS A 192 5.26 8.31 3.54
N GLY A 193 6.21 9.06 2.98
CA GLY A 193 6.65 10.34 3.52
C GLY A 193 5.59 11.44 3.54
N ALA A 194 4.54 11.33 2.71
CA ALA A 194 3.43 12.27 2.69
C ALA A 194 2.34 11.94 3.73
N VAL A 195 2.36 10.73 4.30
CA VAL A 195 1.38 10.26 5.27
C VAL A 195 1.81 10.69 6.67
N ASP A 196 0.88 11.27 7.43
CA ASP A 196 1.03 11.55 8.85
C ASP A 196 0.58 10.33 9.68
N LYS A 197 -0.66 9.89 9.44
CA LYS A 197 -1.28 8.77 10.14
C LYS A 197 -2.30 8.04 9.29
N ILE A 198 -2.53 6.77 9.60
CA ILE A 198 -3.61 5.96 9.04
C ILE A 198 -4.66 5.77 10.13
N GLN A 199 -5.91 6.03 9.82
CA GLN A 199 -7.03 5.92 10.76
C GLN A 199 -7.93 4.79 10.31
N VAL A 200 -8.21 3.85 11.21
CA VAL A 200 -9.16 2.75 10.99
C VAL A 200 -10.34 2.97 11.95
N TYR A 201 -11.54 3.11 11.40
CA TYR A 201 -12.75 3.32 12.20
C TYR A 201 -13.93 2.57 11.60
N GLN A 202 -14.95 2.33 12.41
CA GLN A 202 -16.21 1.72 11.96
C GLN A 202 -17.21 2.81 11.64
N VAL A 203 -17.86 2.70 10.48
CA VAL A 203 -18.97 3.58 10.06
C VAL A 203 -20.26 2.77 10.10
N ALA A 204 -21.19 3.16 10.96
CA ALA A 204 -22.53 2.61 10.96
C ALA A 204 -23.31 3.12 9.74
N LYS A 205 -23.89 2.23 8.95
CA LYS A 205 -24.79 2.60 7.84
C LYS A 205 -26.10 3.23 8.30
N ASN A 206 -26.53 2.93 9.52
CA ASN A 206 -27.72 3.46 10.17
C ASN A 206 -27.40 3.72 11.64
N GLU A 207 -27.70 4.93 12.14
CA GLU A 207 -27.52 5.28 13.56
C GLU A 207 -28.27 4.32 14.50
N SER A 208 -29.39 3.75 14.01
CA SER A 208 -30.23 2.82 14.78
C SER A 208 -29.76 1.36 14.77
N ASN A 209 -28.80 0.97 13.91
CA ASN A 209 -28.41 -0.45 13.78
C ASN A 209 -26.90 -0.63 13.59
N GLN A 210 -26.17 -0.65 14.71
CA GLN A 210 -24.70 -0.79 14.74
C GLN A 210 -24.19 -2.16 14.24
N MET A 211 -25.06 -3.17 14.10
CA MET A 211 -24.67 -4.48 13.55
C MET A 211 -24.28 -4.43 12.07
N ASP A 212 -24.68 -3.38 11.34
CA ASP A 212 -24.35 -3.19 9.92
C ASP A 212 -23.19 -2.17 9.72
N SER A 213 -22.28 -2.13 10.69
CA SER A 213 -21.09 -1.26 10.66
C SER A 213 -20.05 -1.76 9.68
N THR A 214 -19.54 -0.86 8.85
CA THR A 214 -18.51 -1.14 7.86
C THR A 214 -17.20 -0.47 8.25
N ALA A 215 -16.10 -1.21 8.23
CA ALA A 215 -14.80 -0.64 8.53
C ALA A 215 -14.29 0.20 7.34
N GLU A 216 -13.80 1.40 7.65
CA GLU A 216 -13.18 2.32 6.70
C GLU A 216 -11.74 2.64 7.12
N ILE A 217 -10.92 2.98 6.13
CA ILE A 217 -9.58 3.53 6.34
C ILE A 217 -9.55 4.97 5.84
N ASN A 218 -8.96 5.86 6.64
CA ASN A 218 -8.59 7.20 6.20
C ASN A 218 -7.08 7.41 6.30
N ILE A 219 -6.46 7.82 5.21
CA ILE A 219 -5.06 8.22 5.14
C ILE A 219 -5.00 9.72 5.38
N LYS A 220 -4.42 10.13 6.51
CA LYS A 220 -4.18 11.54 6.82
C LYS A 220 -2.85 11.97 6.24
N LEU A 221 -2.84 12.98 5.37
CA LEU A 221 -1.60 13.55 4.86
C LEU A 221 -1.02 14.56 5.85
N LYS A 222 0.30 14.77 5.77
CA LYS A 222 0.99 15.81 6.55
C LYS A 222 0.45 17.20 6.18
N ALA A 223 0.45 18.15 7.12
CA ALA A 223 -0.16 19.46 6.92
C ALA A 223 0.42 20.26 5.74
N ASN A 224 1.70 20.08 5.44
CA ASN A 224 2.40 20.67 4.29
C ASN A 224 2.13 19.96 2.96
N MET A 225 1.35 18.87 2.96
CA MET A 225 1.02 18.03 1.80
C MET A 225 -0.44 18.20 1.33
N LYS A 226 -1.14 19.27 1.76
CA LYS A 226 -2.50 19.58 1.29
C LYS A 226 -2.59 19.87 -0.21
N THR A 227 -1.51 20.38 -0.79
CA THR A 227 -1.27 20.40 -2.22
C THR A 227 -0.08 19.49 -2.47
N SER A 228 -0.33 18.35 -3.10
CA SER A 228 0.69 17.32 -3.31
C SER A 228 0.79 16.95 -4.78
N SER A 229 1.96 16.48 -5.16
CA SER A 229 2.15 15.81 -6.44
C SER A 229 2.84 14.48 -6.20
N PHE A 230 2.33 13.44 -6.85
CA PHE A 230 2.84 12.08 -6.79
C PHE A 230 3.08 11.63 -8.20
N GLY A 231 4.13 10.85 -8.44
CA GLY A 231 4.37 10.36 -9.78
C GLY A 231 5.49 9.37 -9.84
N LYS A 232 5.52 8.68 -10.97
CA LYS A 232 6.51 7.67 -11.30
C LYS A 232 6.89 7.85 -12.76
N ILE A 233 8.15 7.58 -13.06
CA ILE A 233 8.66 7.58 -14.42
C ILE A 233 9.64 6.43 -14.53
N GLY A 234 9.57 5.70 -15.63
CA GLY A 234 10.49 4.61 -15.89
C GLY A 234 10.62 4.32 -17.34
N PHE A 235 11.69 3.61 -17.61
CA PHE A 235 12.17 3.31 -18.92
C PHE A 235 12.93 1.99 -18.83
N GLY A 236 12.84 1.21 -19.90
CA GLY A 236 13.53 -0.04 -20.07
C GLY A 236 14.03 -0.15 -21.49
N ILE A 237 15.22 -0.72 -21.64
CA ILE A 237 15.79 -1.12 -22.92
C ILE A 237 16.09 -2.61 -22.87
N GLY A 238 15.96 -3.30 -23.99
CA GLY A 238 16.19 -4.72 -24.11
C GLY A 238 16.94 -5.08 -25.39
N THR A 239 17.26 -6.37 -25.54
CA THR A 239 17.80 -6.93 -26.77
C THR A 239 16.83 -6.74 -27.94
N ASP A 240 17.29 -6.90 -29.18
CA ASP A 240 16.45 -6.78 -30.38
C ASP A 240 15.72 -5.43 -30.50
N SER A 241 16.38 -4.35 -30.08
CA SER A 241 15.84 -2.98 -30.10
C SER A 241 14.51 -2.85 -29.34
N ARG A 242 14.34 -3.62 -28.25
CA ARG A 242 13.16 -3.54 -27.39
C ARG A 242 13.26 -2.38 -26.41
N TYR A 243 12.14 -1.72 -26.16
CA TYR A 243 12.03 -0.63 -25.22
C TYR A 243 10.64 -0.56 -24.58
N THR A 244 10.59 0.01 -23.39
CA THR A 244 9.38 0.48 -22.73
C THR A 244 9.71 1.81 -22.04
N ALA A 245 8.74 2.71 -22.00
CA ALA A 245 8.82 3.95 -21.24
C ALA A 245 7.42 4.31 -20.80
N ASP A 246 7.26 4.64 -19.53
CA ASP A 246 5.99 5.03 -18.95
C ASP A 246 6.19 6.06 -17.85
N GLY A 247 5.18 6.89 -17.67
CA GLY A 247 5.16 7.85 -16.58
C GLY A 247 3.74 8.25 -16.22
N ASN A 248 3.54 8.52 -14.94
CA ASN A 248 2.30 9.03 -14.39
C ASN A 248 2.57 10.12 -13.36
N PHE A 249 1.65 11.07 -13.28
CA PHE A 249 1.69 12.17 -12.33
C PHE A 249 0.27 12.49 -11.85
N ILE A 250 0.08 12.56 -10.54
CA ILE A 250 -1.16 12.91 -9.88
C ILE A 250 -0.90 14.17 -9.08
N ILE A 251 -1.67 15.21 -9.32
CA ILE A 251 -1.63 16.48 -8.58
C ILE A 251 -2.93 16.59 -7.80
N THR A 252 -2.82 16.78 -6.50
CA THR A 252 -3.96 17.01 -5.61
C THR A 252 -3.88 18.42 -5.02
N SER A 253 -5.01 19.12 -5.00
CA SER A 253 -5.13 20.43 -4.39
C SER A 253 -6.54 20.62 -3.82
N GLY A 254 -6.69 20.37 -2.52
CA GLY A 254 -7.93 20.59 -1.77
C GLY A 254 -9.13 19.76 -2.26
N LYS A 255 -9.86 20.27 -3.25
CA LYS A 255 -11.06 19.67 -3.84
C LYS A 255 -10.79 19.02 -5.20
N THR A 256 -9.65 19.31 -5.81
CA THR A 256 -9.34 18.88 -7.18
C THR A 256 -8.19 17.91 -7.19
N GLN A 257 -8.33 16.83 -7.96
CA GLN A 257 -7.29 15.84 -8.22
C GLN A 257 -7.17 15.68 -9.73
N ILE A 258 -5.96 15.76 -10.28
CA ILE A 258 -5.70 15.62 -11.72
C ILE A 258 -4.59 14.59 -11.90
N GLY A 259 -4.89 13.52 -12.64
CA GLY A 259 -3.91 12.53 -13.06
C GLY A 259 -3.56 12.69 -14.53
N PHE A 260 -2.28 12.52 -14.83
CA PHE A 260 -1.73 12.42 -16.17
C PHE A 260 -0.98 11.11 -16.29
N SER A 261 -1.07 10.48 -17.45
CA SER A 261 -0.33 9.27 -17.76
C SER A 261 0.09 9.26 -19.23
N ALA A 262 1.27 8.72 -19.49
CA ALA A 262 1.79 8.53 -20.84
C ALA A 262 2.70 7.30 -20.87
N SER A 263 2.67 6.55 -21.96
CA SER A 263 3.53 5.39 -22.17
C SER A 263 3.83 5.15 -23.64
N THR A 264 5.00 4.59 -23.93
CA THR A 264 5.33 4.02 -25.23
C THR A 264 6.19 2.79 -25.07
N ASN A 265 5.94 1.75 -25.87
CA ASN A 265 6.72 0.52 -25.82
C ASN A 265 6.61 -0.27 -27.12
N ASN A 266 7.52 -1.24 -27.31
CA ASN A 266 7.41 -2.27 -28.34
C ASN A 266 7.53 -3.70 -27.76
N VAL A 267 7.13 -3.85 -26.50
CA VAL A 267 7.12 -5.12 -25.75
C VAL A 267 5.70 -5.64 -25.52
N ASN A 268 4.72 -5.14 -26.28
CA ASN A 268 3.32 -5.51 -26.19
C ASN A 268 2.64 -5.19 -24.86
N GLU A 269 3.08 -4.16 -24.14
CA GLU A 269 2.37 -3.64 -22.96
C GLU A 269 1.24 -2.71 -23.42
N THR A 270 0.00 -3.03 -23.06
CA THR A 270 -1.18 -2.23 -23.43
C THR A 270 -1.99 -1.83 -22.20
N SER A 271 -2.53 -0.62 -22.23
CA SER A 271 -3.53 -0.12 -21.27
C SER A 271 -4.84 0.17 -21.98
N GLU A 272 -5.95 -0.02 -21.25
CA GLU A 272 -7.30 0.23 -21.76
C GLU A 272 -7.84 1.61 -21.37
N ASP A 273 -7.33 2.20 -20.28
CA ASP A 273 -7.72 3.53 -19.83
C ASP A 273 -6.61 4.23 -19.00
N THR A 274 -6.85 5.51 -18.70
CA THR A 274 -5.99 6.35 -17.86
C THR A 274 -5.82 5.75 -16.48
N GLU A 275 -6.89 5.22 -15.88
CA GLU A 275 -6.88 4.67 -14.54
C GLU A 275 -5.91 3.49 -14.43
N ALA A 276 -5.94 2.57 -15.39
CA ALA A 276 -5.02 1.43 -15.47
C ALA A 276 -3.55 1.87 -15.58
N GLN A 277 -3.24 2.94 -16.33
CA GLN A 277 -1.88 3.48 -16.38
C GLN A 277 -1.46 4.13 -15.05
N LEU A 278 -2.37 4.84 -14.38
CA LEU A 278 -2.11 5.44 -13.07
C LEU A 278 -1.94 4.39 -11.96
N ARG A 279 -2.58 3.23 -12.06
CA ARG A 279 -2.39 2.10 -11.14
C ARG A 279 -1.06 1.38 -11.40
N ASN A 280 -0.87 0.93 -12.64
CA ASN A 280 0.12 -0.09 -12.98
C ASN A 280 1.41 0.47 -13.59
N GLY A 281 1.58 1.79 -13.60
CA GLY A 281 2.80 2.43 -14.08
C GLY A 281 4.04 2.05 -13.26
N THR A 282 5.13 1.84 -14.01
CA THR A 282 6.52 1.87 -13.56
C THR A 282 6.94 0.83 -12.50
N PHE A 283 6.73 -0.44 -12.85
CA PHE A 283 7.41 -1.63 -12.27
C PHE A 283 7.05 -2.07 -10.83
N LYS A 284 5.82 -1.85 -10.35
CA LYS A 284 5.28 -2.61 -9.20
C LYS A 284 4.31 -3.71 -9.66
N GLY A 285 4.85 -4.73 -10.33
CA GLY A 285 4.12 -5.95 -10.70
C GLY A 285 4.14 -7.03 -9.62
N VAL A 286 3.76 -6.70 -8.37
CA VAL A 286 3.83 -7.67 -7.24
C VAL A 286 2.47 -8.32 -6.93
N ASN A 287 1.49 -8.20 -7.83
CA ASN A 287 0.12 -8.68 -7.61
C ASN A 287 -0.32 -9.69 -8.68
N ALA A 288 -1.09 -10.70 -8.25
CA ALA A 288 -1.42 -11.92 -9.01
C ALA A 288 -2.31 -11.70 -10.26
N SER A 289 -2.77 -10.48 -10.51
CA SER A 289 -3.55 -10.11 -11.70
C SER A 289 -3.00 -8.82 -12.32
N PRO A 290 -1.90 -8.90 -13.07
CA PRO A 290 -1.29 -7.72 -13.65
C PRO A 290 -2.05 -7.33 -14.93
N GLU A 291 -3.04 -6.46 -14.80
CA GLU A 291 -3.44 -5.59 -15.90
C GLU A 291 -2.18 -4.77 -16.29
N TYR A 292 -1.92 -4.54 -17.59
CA TYR A 292 -0.68 -3.91 -18.08
C TYR A 292 0.56 -4.83 -18.04
N GLN A 293 0.50 -5.97 -18.76
CA GLN A 293 1.64 -6.85 -19.04
C GLN A 293 1.89 -6.99 -20.55
N PRO A 294 3.10 -7.39 -20.94
CA PRO A 294 3.38 -7.88 -22.29
C PRO A 294 2.40 -8.97 -22.73
N ASP A 295 1.62 -8.69 -23.78
CA ASP A 295 0.84 -9.70 -24.49
C ASP A 295 1.70 -10.38 -25.56
N PHE A 296 2.26 -11.55 -25.24
CA PHE A 296 3.09 -12.32 -26.17
C PHE A 296 2.30 -13.05 -27.26
N SER A 297 0.97 -13.04 -27.21
CA SER A 297 0.14 -13.67 -28.24
C SER A 297 -0.04 -12.78 -29.49
N ARG A 298 0.23 -11.47 -29.36
CA ARG A 298 0.13 -10.52 -30.48
C ARG A 298 1.17 -10.82 -31.55
N ALA A 299 0.67 -11.03 -32.77
CA ALA A 299 1.52 -11.21 -33.95
C ALA A 299 2.28 -9.91 -34.30
N GLY A 300 3.46 -10.08 -34.89
CA GLY A 300 4.27 -9.00 -35.43
C GLY A 300 4.99 -8.14 -34.39
N THR A 301 5.63 -7.09 -34.87
CA THR A 301 6.23 -6.05 -34.02
C THR A 301 5.22 -4.93 -33.84
N ASN A 302 4.78 -4.71 -32.59
CA ASN A 302 3.85 -3.64 -32.25
C ASN A 302 4.61 -2.49 -31.62
N LYS A 303 4.24 -1.25 -31.95
CA LYS A 303 4.74 -0.03 -31.29
C LYS A 303 3.55 0.71 -30.73
N PHE A 304 3.42 0.67 -29.41
CA PHE A 304 2.35 1.33 -28.69
C PHE A 304 2.77 2.73 -28.25
N ALA A 305 1.80 3.64 -28.31
CA ALA A 305 1.85 4.92 -27.62
C ALA A 305 0.47 5.18 -27.02
N ALA A 306 0.41 5.52 -25.74
CA ALA A 306 -0.84 5.81 -25.05
C ALA A 306 -0.65 6.96 -24.08
N GLY A 307 -1.71 7.71 -23.82
CA GLY A 307 -1.72 8.73 -22.80
C GLY A 307 -3.13 9.13 -22.42
N GLY A 308 -3.27 9.63 -21.21
CA GLY A 308 -4.56 9.98 -20.66
C GLY A 308 -4.49 11.02 -19.57
N ILE A 309 -5.61 11.70 -19.39
CA ILE A 309 -5.87 12.63 -18.31
C ILE A 309 -7.11 12.17 -17.54
N MET A 310 -7.08 12.35 -16.23
CA MET A 310 -8.19 12.07 -15.34
C MET A 310 -8.36 13.24 -14.38
N LEU A 311 -9.58 13.67 -14.16
CA LEU A 311 -9.97 14.76 -13.27
C LEU A 311 -10.98 14.21 -12.26
N GLN A 312 -10.78 14.52 -10.99
CA GLN A 312 -11.81 14.48 -9.97
C GLN A 312 -11.93 15.86 -9.33
N HIS A 313 -13.16 16.34 -9.17
CA HIS A 313 -13.46 17.56 -8.43
C HIS A 313 -14.62 17.31 -7.47
N ASP A 314 -14.35 17.48 -6.17
CA ASP A 314 -15.33 17.32 -5.10
C ASP A 314 -15.95 18.68 -4.77
N PHE A 315 -17.26 18.85 -4.97
CA PHE A 315 -17.95 20.10 -4.64
C PHE A 315 -18.19 20.22 -3.14
N VAL A 316 -18.36 19.08 -2.45
CA VAL A 316 -18.62 18.97 -1.02
C VAL A 316 -17.33 18.73 -0.25
N ASP A 317 -17.10 19.47 0.84
CA ASP A 317 -15.87 19.35 1.64
C ASP A 317 -15.80 18.06 2.46
N ASN A 318 -16.92 17.64 3.05
CA ASN A 318 -17.04 16.42 3.85
C ASN A 318 -18.18 15.55 3.28
N PRO A 319 -17.90 14.76 2.22
CA PRO A 319 -18.93 13.96 1.58
C PRO A 319 -19.49 12.92 2.55
N THR A 320 -20.81 12.85 2.65
CA THR A 320 -21.53 11.79 3.36
C THR A 320 -22.14 10.82 2.35
N TRP A 321 -22.65 9.68 2.82
CA TRP A 321 -23.28 8.67 1.96
C TRP A 321 -24.45 9.22 1.11
N ASN A 322 -25.10 10.28 1.57
CA ASN A 322 -26.24 10.93 0.90
C ASN A 322 -25.87 12.18 0.11
N ASN A 323 -24.67 12.72 0.27
CA ASN A 323 -24.27 13.97 -0.37
C ASN A 323 -22.76 13.99 -0.64
N SER A 324 -22.37 13.39 -1.75
CA SER A 324 -20.97 13.27 -2.16
C SER A 324 -20.56 14.19 -3.31
N GLY A 325 -21.51 14.86 -3.98
CA GLY A 325 -21.37 15.64 -5.22
C GLY A 325 -19.95 15.77 -5.77
N SER A 326 -19.56 14.87 -6.68
CA SER A 326 -18.19 14.74 -7.18
C SER A 326 -18.18 14.53 -8.69
N LEU A 327 -17.56 15.44 -9.44
CA LEU A 327 -17.34 15.26 -10.87
C LEU A 327 -16.07 14.43 -11.10
N ASN A 328 -16.19 13.33 -11.83
CA ASN A 328 -15.09 12.51 -12.31
C ASN A 328 -15.12 12.51 -13.84
N ALA A 329 -14.00 12.81 -14.48
CA ALA A 329 -13.88 12.78 -15.94
C ALA A 329 -12.53 12.19 -16.36
N ASP A 330 -12.53 11.34 -17.37
CA ASP A 330 -11.31 10.76 -17.95
C ASP A 330 -11.33 10.87 -19.48
N TYR A 331 -10.16 11.14 -20.03
CA TYR A 331 -9.91 11.09 -21.46
C TYR A 331 -8.63 10.32 -21.72
N PHE A 332 -8.71 9.31 -22.58
CA PHE A 332 -7.62 8.38 -22.88
C PHE A 332 -7.47 8.22 -24.40
N LEU A 333 -6.23 8.17 -24.87
CA LEU A 333 -5.89 7.95 -26.28
C LEU A 333 -4.79 6.90 -26.37
N LYS A 334 -4.95 5.93 -27.27
CA LYS A 334 -3.94 4.91 -27.58
C LYS A 334 -3.78 4.73 -29.08
N SER A 335 -2.54 4.50 -29.50
CA SER A 335 -2.15 4.17 -30.86
C SER A 335 -1.26 2.93 -30.87
N ASN A 336 -1.43 2.09 -31.88
CA ASN A 336 -0.60 0.93 -32.14
C ASN A 336 -0.18 0.91 -33.61
N ASN A 337 1.12 0.96 -33.88
CA ASN A 337 1.67 0.68 -35.20
C ASN A 337 2.18 -0.76 -35.22
N GLN A 338 1.56 -1.62 -36.02
CA GLN A 338 1.91 -3.03 -36.12
C GLN A 338 2.54 -3.33 -37.48
N THR A 339 3.60 -4.15 -37.44
CA THR A 339 4.25 -4.70 -38.64
C THR A 339 4.27 -6.23 -38.53
N VAL A 340 3.70 -6.92 -39.52
CA VAL A 340 3.68 -8.38 -39.61
C VAL A 340 4.39 -8.81 -40.89
N ASP A 341 5.53 -9.49 -40.74
CA ASP A 341 6.28 -10.05 -41.85
C ASP A 341 6.06 -11.57 -41.92
N ASN A 342 5.42 -12.02 -42.99
CA ASN A 342 5.18 -13.43 -43.28
C ASN A 342 6.09 -13.89 -44.42
N ARG A 343 6.84 -14.96 -44.19
CA ARG A 343 7.65 -15.63 -45.22
C ARG A 343 7.18 -17.06 -45.37
N THR A 344 6.73 -17.42 -46.55
CA THR A 344 6.25 -18.76 -46.89
C THR A 344 7.20 -19.38 -47.90
N ASN A 345 7.70 -20.57 -47.60
CA ASN A 345 8.48 -21.38 -48.52
C ASN A 345 7.73 -22.69 -48.78
N THR A 346 7.25 -22.86 -50.01
CA THR A 346 6.48 -24.04 -50.42
C THR A 346 7.32 -24.87 -51.37
N LEU A 347 7.61 -26.12 -50.99
CA LEU A 347 8.24 -27.11 -51.86
C LEU A 347 7.16 -28.05 -52.42
N SER A 348 6.95 -28.02 -53.73
CA SER A 348 6.05 -28.92 -54.45
C SER A 348 6.85 -30.00 -55.16
N LEU A 349 6.54 -31.27 -54.89
CA LEU A 349 7.13 -32.42 -55.57
C LEU A 349 6.28 -32.78 -56.79
N LEU A 350 6.88 -32.80 -57.98
CA LEU A 350 6.16 -32.94 -59.25
C LEU A 350 6.27 -34.35 -59.85
N GLY A 351 6.99 -35.28 -59.20
CA GLY A 351 7.37 -36.59 -59.76
C GLY A 351 8.65 -36.53 -60.60
N ASP A 352 9.20 -37.70 -60.99
CA ASP A 352 10.43 -37.84 -61.80
C ASP A 352 11.64 -37.02 -61.31
N ASN A 353 11.88 -37.00 -59.99
CA ASN A 353 12.95 -36.21 -59.37
C ASN A 353 12.85 -34.68 -59.63
N ARG A 354 11.68 -34.16 -59.97
CA ARG A 354 11.44 -32.72 -60.16
C ARG A 354 10.77 -32.12 -58.94
N SER A 355 11.26 -30.97 -58.52
CA SER A 355 10.66 -30.18 -57.45
C SER A 355 10.59 -28.71 -57.85
N GLN A 356 9.55 -28.02 -57.38
CA GLN A 356 9.39 -26.59 -57.50
C GLN A 356 9.39 -25.95 -56.12
N THR A 357 10.20 -24.91 -55.93
CA THR A 357 10.22 -24.13 -54.70
C THR A 357 9.59 -22.76 -54.97
N THR A 358 8.55 -22.43 -54.23
CA THR A 358 7.87 -21.13 -54.29
C THR A 358 8.14 -20.37 -53.00
N LEU A 359 8.75 -19.20 -53.12
CA LEU A 359 8.97 -18.26 -52.02
C LEU A 359 7.97 -17.12 -52.12
N ALA A 360 7.22 -16.87 -51.06
CA ALA A 360 6.31 -15.73 -50.95
C ALA A 360 6.62 -14.93 -49.69
N ASN A 361 6.81 -13.62 -49.84
CA ASN A 361 7.05 -12.70 -48.74
C ASN A 361 5.92 -11.68 -48.71
N PHE A 362 5.24 -11.55 -47.57
CA PHE A 362 4.20 -10.57 -47.34
C PHE A 362 4.56 -9.73 -46.13
N SER A 363 4.45 -8.40 -46.24
CA SER A 363 4.64 -7.47 -45.12
C SER A 363 3.37 -6.64 -44.99
N THR A 364 2.74 -6.70 -43.83
CA THR A 364 1.51 -5.95 -43.51
C THR A 364 1.82 -4.88 -42.49
N TYR A 365 1.40 -3.65 -42.79
CA TYR A 365 1.49 -2.50 -41.89
C TYR A 365 0.08 -2.05 -41.52
N SER A 366 -0.20 -1.93 -40.23
CA SER A 366 -1.45 -1.36 -39.72
C SER A 366 -1.18 -0.31 -38.65
N THR A 367 -2.04 0.70 -38.62
CA THR A 367 -2.07 1.74 -37.57
C THR A 367 -3.47 1.76 -36.99
N ASP A 368 -3.57 1.43 -35.72
CA ASP A 368 -4.80 1.57 -34.95
C ASP A 368 -4.69 2.82 -34.08
N LEU A 369 -5.76 3.63 -34.06
CA LEU A 369 -5.91 4.77 -33.17
C LEU A 369 -7.27 4.66 -32.49
N SER A 370 -7.31 4.80 -31.18
CA SER A 370 -8.55 4.81 -30.42
C SER A 370 -8.49 5.84 -29.30
N ASN A 371 -9.65 6.40 -28.98
CA ASN A 371 -9.84 7.34 -27.89
C ASN A 371 -11.08 6.96 -27.09
N LYS A 372 -11.07 7.28 -25.79
CA LYS A 372 -12.16 7.03 -24.85
C LYS A 372 -12.35 8.29 -24.01
N LEU A 373 -13.60 8.71 -23.85
CA LEU A 373 -14.00 9.80 -22.95
C LEU A 373 -15.10 9.24 -22.04
N SER A 374 -14.96 9.44 -20.74
CA SER A 374 -16.04 9.17 -19.80
C SER A 374 -16.14 10.28 -18.76
N ALA A 375 -17.35 10.54 -18.29
CA ALA A 375 -17.65 11.55 -17.29
C ALA A 375 -18.82 11.11 -16.43
N LYS A 376 -18.70 11.30 -15.12
CA LYS A 376 -19.69 10.96 -14.11
C LYS A 376 -19.76 12.07 -13.06
N TYR A 377 -20.96 12.47 -12.67
CA TYR A 377 -21.22 13.45 -11.62
C TYR A 377 -21.92 12.79 -10.43
#